data_AF-A0AAJ0E7I2-F1
#
_entry.id   AF-A0AAJ0E7I2-F1
#
_cell.length_a   1.000
_cell.length_b   1.000
_cell.length_c   1.000
_cell.angle_alpha   90.00
_cell.angle_beta   90.00
_cell.angle_gamma   90.00
#
_symmetry.space_group_name_H-M   'P 1'
#
loop_
_entity.id
_entity.type
_entity.pdbx_description
1 polymer ?
#
loop_
_entity_poly.entity_id
_entity_poly.type
_entity_poly.pdbx_seq_one_letter_code
_entity_poly.pdbx_strand_id
1 'polypeptide(L)'
;MAAKPEGQSAKTAHVNMMTDTIITNLPAANLRVIMRSLLAAHPDVTTTFEAETRTYVRDAALLSAQGELSSEATLRKTQATIRCMLGCGLSLESIPLMTRVVRGGIKLLVDPETTKEKTHAVLASVDGDIVQIMTAVEKRLLAAARESLLDDERDAVTNLHESLLECRAIIEEKGMEYPYTRALFATSMLLGIPLPVLDMPLIGTSGLSASLAGPVDARETFEMNGFKLPRLFTGLWQMSSPSWGSAPTSKIIAQFSKHMEAGLTAFDMADHYGDAEIIFGRFRSAYPFSDSTFAATKYCVFNPMIVTRAAVQANVAERCRRLQTDKIDLLQFHWQFYEDPQYVEALRFLEEDSRVKALGLCNFDTEHMQVAIDKGVRIHSNQVQFSLIDSRPEVLMGKVCQEHDIKLLTYGTLCGGFLAEKWLGKGQPDLYDEAITPSQRKYYAMIRSWGGWDLFQDLLKVLKSIASRHSVSLSNVATRWVLDFPYVGAVIVGTRMGISERADENLASLGWSLSQEDRDLIEEVLNRSRRSEMFDAMGDCGGEYR
;
A
#
# COMPACT_ATOMS: atom_id res chain seq x y z
N MET A 1 -23.99 27.77 16.41
CA MET A 1 -23.79 28.80 17.45
C MET A 1 -23.91 28.16 18.83
N ALA A 2 -22.81 28.14 19.58
CA ALA A 2 -22.78 28.17 21.04
C ALA A 2 -21.38 28.70 21.40
N ALA A 3 -21.31 29.95 21.82
CA ALA A 3 -20.07 30.62 22.19
C ALA A 3 -19.47 29.92 23.42
N LYS A 4 -18.18 29.54 23.35
CA LYS A 4 -17.43 29.16 24.55
C LYS A 4 -17.26 30.41 25.43
N PRO A 5 -17.40 30.31 26.76
CA PRO A 5 -17.11 31.44 27.63
C PRO A 5 -15.60 31.67 27.67
N GLU A 6 -15.20 32.92 27.45
CA GLU A 6 -13.88 33.44 27.79
C GLU A 6 -13.65 33.27 29.30
N GLY A 7 -12.53 32.64 29.67
CA GLY A 7 -12.13 32.50 31.08
C GLY A 7 -12.05 31.06 31.58
N GLN A 8 -11.20 30.23 30.98
CA GLN A 8 -10.55 29.15 31.74
C GLN A 8 -9.14 29.61 32.06
N SER A 9 -8.87 29.81 33.36
CA SER A 9 -7.55 30.10 33.90
C SER A 9 -6.54 29.08 33.39
N ALA A 10 -5.40 29.55 32.88
CA ALA A 10 -4.24 28.71 32.68
C ALA A 10 -3.90 28.01 34.00
N LYS A 11 -4.28 26.74 34.15
CA LYS A 11 -3.61 25.86 35.11
C LYS A 11 -2.18 25.78 34.61
N THR A 12 -1.28 26.51 35.25
CA THR A 12 0.16 26.41 35.05
C THR A 12 0.55 24.94 35.17
N ALA A 13 0.73 24.28 34.03
CA ALA A 13 1.35 22.97 33.98
C ALA A 13 2.77 23.17 34.49
N HIS A 14 3.09 22.60 35.65
CA HIS A 14 4.46 22.57 36.13
C HIS A 14 5.29 21.83 35.07
N VAL A 15 6.10 22.57 34.30
CA VAL A 15 7.04 21.97 33.35
C VAL A 15 8.01 21.12 34.17
N ASN A 16 7.97 19.81 33.97
CA ASN A 16 8.93 18.93 34.61
C ASN A 16 10.31 19.23 33.99
N MET A 17 11.12 20.02 34.70
CA MET A 17 12.45 20.45 34.25
C MET A 17 13.35 19.28 33.85
N MET A 18 13.18 18.11 34.47
CA MET A 18 13.94 16.91 34.10
C MET A 18 13.50 16.36 32.74
N THR A 19 12.20 16.37 32.45
CA THR A 19 11.67 15.97 31.14
C THR A 19 12.09 16.95 30.05
N ASP A 20 12.06 18.26 30.33
CA ASP A 20 12.51 19.28 29.38
C ASP A 20 14.02 19.18 29.11
N THR A 21 14.82 18.84 30.13
CA THR A 21 16.26 18.55 29.98
C THR A 21 16.49 17.38 29.01
N ILE A 22 15.66 16.33 29.08
CA ILE A 22 15.73 15.20 28.14
C ILE A 22 15.41 15.68 26.71
N ILE A 23 14.31 16.43 26.53
CA ILE A 23 13.90 16.95 25.21
C ILE A 23 14.96 17.87 24.62
N THR A 24 15.53 18.76 25.43
CA THR A 24 16.53 19.74 24.97
C THR A 24 17.85 19.09 24.53
N ASN A 25 18.28 18.02 25.20
CA ASN A 25 19.60 17.45 24.97
C ASN A 25 19.62 16.21 24.09
N LEU A 26 18.47 15.55 23.88
CA LEU A 26 18.41 14.40 22.97
C LEU A 26 18.51 14.84 21.50
N PRO A 27 19.30 14.13 20.68
CA PRO A 27 19.27 14.34 19.23
C PRO A 27 17.85 14.16 18.67
N ALA A 28 17.49 14.99 17.68
CA ALA A 28 16.15 14.94 17.07
C ALA A 28 15.76 13.55 16.54
N ALA A 29 16.72 12.79 16.02
CA ALA A 29 16.50 11.41 15.59
C ALA A 29 16.04 10.52 16.76
N ASN A 30 16.69 10.65 17.92
CA ASN A 30 16.37 9.90 19.14
C ASN A 30 15.01 10.33 19.74
N LEU A 31 14.65 11.61 19.62
CA LEU A 31 13.31 12.07 20.01
C LEU A 31 12.23 11.46 19.13
N ARG A 32 12.45 11.33 17.81
CA ARG A 32 11.51 10.63 16.90
C ARG A 32 11.36 9.17 17.30
N VAL A 33 12.45 8.52 17.68
CA VAL A 33 12.46 7.14 18.18
C VAL A 33 11.58 7.00 19.41
N ILE A 34 11.81 7.84 20.42
CA ILE A 34 11.03 7.82 21.67
C ILE A 34 9.56 8.14 21.40
N MET A 35 9.27 9.14 20.56
CA MET A 35 7.89 9.51 20.22
C MET A 35 7.15 8.35 19.53
N ARG A 36 7.79 7.68 18.57
CA ARG A 36 7.21 6.48 17.93
C ARG A 36 6.97 5.36 18.94
N SER A 37 7.90 5.16 19.88
CA SER A 37 7.74 4.17 20.95
C SER A 37 6.58 4.52 21.87
N LEU A 38 6.42 5.79 22.22
CA LEU A 38 5.34 6.28 23.08
C LEU A 38 3.99 6.06 22.42
N LEU A 39 3.84 6.45 21.14
CA LEU A 39 2.60 6.29 20.39
C LEU A 39 2.24 4.81 20.16
N ALA A 40 3.23 3.94 20.01
CA ALA A 40 3.00 2.50 19.89
C ALA A 40 2.57 1.85 21.22
N ALA A 41 3.11 2.32 22.35
CA ALA A 41 2.79 1.78 23.67
C ALA A 41 1.52 2.39 24.29
N HIS A 42 1.18 3.63 23.91
CA HIS A 42 0.08 4.41 24.44
C HIS A 42 -0.73 5.06 23.30
N PRO A 43 -1.60 4.28 22.63
CA PRO A 43 -2.39 4.78 21.50
C PRO A 43 -3.28 5.97 21.84
N ASP A 44 -3.71 6.10 23.10
CA ASP A 44 -4.50 7.20 23.64
C ASP A 44 -3.81 8.57 23.52
N VAL A 45 -2.48 8.59 23.45
CA VAL A 45 -1.69 9.82 23.26
C VAL A 45 -1.79 10.36 21.83
N THR A 46 -2.11 9.51 20.85
CA THR A 46 -2.09 9.84 19.41
C THR A 46 -2.96 11.04 19.08
N THR A 47 -4.21 11.06 19.54
CA THR A 47 -5.15 12.16 19.27
C THR A 47 -4.66 13.48 19.86
N THR A 48 -4.02 13.44 21.02
CA THR A 48 -3.44 14.64 21.65
C THR A 48 -2.22 15.13 20.87
N PHE A 49 -1.33 14.22 20.45
CA PHE A 49 -0.18 14.55 19.61
C PHE A 49 -0.61 15.20 18.28
N GLU A 50 -1.64 14.66 17.63
CA GLU A 50 -2.20 15.22 16.40
C GLU A 50 -2.80 16.61 16.60
N ALA A 51 -3.50 16.83 17.72
CA ALA A 51 -4.07 18.13 18.07
C ALA A 51 -2.98 19.19 18.33
N GLU A 52 -1.96 18.86 19.11
CA GLU A 52 -0.82 19.76 19.37
C GLU A 52 -0.02 20.04 18.09
N THR A 53 0.16 19.03 17.24
CA THR A 53 0.78 19.21 15.91
C THR A 53 -0.03 20.18 15.05
N ARG A 54 -1.37 20.08 15.08
CA ARG A 54 -2.26 20.99 14.35
C ARG A 54 -2.09 22.44 14.80
N THR A 55 -2.01 22.67 16.11
CA THR A 55 -1.76 24.01 16.70
C THR A 55 -0.41 24.55 16.26
N TYR A 56 0.67 23.77 16.44
CA TYR A 56 2.01 24.15 16.00
C TYR A 56 2.09 24.48 14.51
N VAL A 57 1.44 23.69 13.67
CA VAL A 57 1.45 23.90 12.22
C VAL A 57 0.80 25.23 11.85
N ARG A 58 -0.37 25.53 12.44
CA ARG A 58 -1.11 26.78 12.18
C ARG A 58 -0.38 28.01 12.70
N ASP A 59 0.23 27.90 13.87
CA ASP A 59 0.84 29.05 14.57
C ASP A 59 2.26 29.38 14.07
N ALA A 60 3.03 28.36 13.67
CA ALA A 60 4.46 28.53 13.37
C ALA A 60 4.90 27.96 12.02
N ALA A 61 4.52 26.70 11.72
CA ALA A 61 5.08 26.00 10.56
C ALA A 61 4.62 26.62 9.23
N LEU A 62 3.37 27.05 9.12
CA LEU A 62 2.83 27.68 7.91
C LEU A 62 3.56 28.97 7.54
N LEU A 63 3.85 29.83 8.51
CA LEU A 63 4.63 31.06 8.29
C LEU A 63 6.01 30.75 7.71
N SER A 64 6.67 29.72 8.25
CA SER A 64 7.98 29.27 7.78
C SER A 64 7.94 28.63 6.38
N ALA A 65 6.79 28.11 5.96
CA ALA A 65 6.57 27.47 4.66
C ALA A 65 6.13 28.47 3.57
N GLN A 66 5.82 29.72 3.92
CA GLN A 66 5.46 30.78 2.98
C GLN A 66 6.64 31.44 2.25
N GLY A 67 7.88 31.05 2.58
CA GLY A 67 9.09 31.52 1.90
C GLY A 67 9.17 31.14 0.41
N GLU A 68 10.17 31.70 -0.28
CA GLU A 68 10.43 31.44 -1.69
C GLU A 68 10.83 29.98 -1.96
N LEU A 69 10.33 29.40 -3.04
CA LEU A 69 10.59 28.02 -3.46
C LEU A 69 11.62 27.97 -4.59
N SER A 70 12.82 28.48 -4.31
CA SER A 70 13.91 28.66 -5.28
C SER A 70 14.94 27.53 -5.29
N SER A 71 14.73 26.46 -4.51
CA SER A 71 15.65 25.31 -4.47
C SER A 71 14.98 24.02 -4.06
N GLU A 72 15.62 22.87 -4.34
CA GLU A 72 15.14 21.56 -3.87
C GLU A 72 14.96 21.50 -2.35
N ALA A 73 15.85 22.17 -1.59
CA ALA A 73 15.79 22.20 -0.13
C ALA A 73 14.56 22.94 0.40
N THR A 74 14.22 24.09 -0.20
CA THR A 74 13.04 24.88 0.17
C THR A 74 11.73 24.17 -0.21
N LEU A 75 11.71 23.46 -1.35
CA LEU A 75 10.60 22.57 -1.71
C LEU A 75 10.42 21.45 -0.69
N ARG A 76 11.49 20.72 -0.34
CA ARG A 76 11.42 19.62 0.65
C ARG A 76 10.96 20.09 2.02
N LYS A 77 11.40 21.27 2.47
CA LYS A 77 10.95 21.87 3.74
C LYS A 77 9.45 22.15 3.73
N THR A 78 8.95 22.71 2.63
CA THR A 78 7.52 23.01 2.45
C THR A 78 6.71 21.72 2.35
N GLN A 79 7.19 20.73 1.60
CA GLN A 79 6.62 19.40 1.50
C GLN A 79 6.53 18.70 2.86
N ALA A 80 7.56 18.79 3.70
CA ALA A 80 7.53 18.23 5.05
C ALA A 80 6.43 18.87 5.92
N THR A 81 6.20 20.18 5.77
CA THR A 81 5.10 20.90 6.44
C THR A 81 3.74 20.40 5.96
N ILE A 82 3.55 20.24 4.65
CA ILE A 82 2.32 19.68 4.06
C ILE A 82 2.08 18.24 4.57
N ARG A 83 3.12 17.42 4.69
CA ARG A 83 2.99 16.07 5.26
C ARG A 83 2.56 16.09 6.72
N CYS A 84 3.04 17.05 7.51
CA CYS A 84 2.56 17.25 8.88
C CYS A 84 1.09 17.67 8.89
N MET A 85 0.69 18.59 7.99
CA MET A 85 -0.72 18.98 7.81
C MET A 85 -1.59 17.76 7.51
N LEU A 86 -1.20 16.93 6.54
CA LEU A 86 -1.92 15.72 6.19
C LEU A 86 -2.04 14.77 7.40
N GLY A 87 -0.93 14.53 8.11
CA GLY A 87 -0.88 13.64 9.27
C GLY A 87 -1.73 14.11 10.47
N CYS A 88 -2.04 15.40 10.58
CA CYS A 88 -2.90 15.93 11.64
C CYS A 88 -4.30 16.36 11.14
N GLY A 89 -4.73 15.87 9.97
CA GLY A 89 -6.11 16.07 9.45
C GLY A 89 -6.37 17.41 8.75
N LEU A 90 -5.33 18.15 8.39
CA LEU A 90 -5.40 19.44 7.67
C LEU A 90 -5.25 19.27 6.15
N SER A 91 -5.81 18.21 5.56
CA SER A 91 -5.66 17.90 4.12
C SER A 91 -6.13 19.04 3.21
N LEU A 92 -7.34 19.56 3.41
CA LEU A 92 -7.89 20.70 2.63
C LEU A 92 -7.05 21.97 2.81
N GLU A 93 -6.69 22.31 4.05
CA GLU A 93 -5.88 23.50 4.37
C GLU A 93 -4.48 23.44 3.72
N SER A 94 -3.98 22.24 3.39
CA SER A 94 -2.68 22.07 2.76
C SER A 94 -2.66 22.37 1.26
N ILE A 95 -3.82 22.36 0.59
CA ILE A 95 -3.94 22.48 -0.87
C ILE A 95 -3.30 23.77 -1.40
N PRO A 96 -3.55 24.98 -0.85
CA PRO A 96 -2.93 26.20 -1.36
C PRO A 96 -1.39 26.18 -1.26
N LEU A 97 -0.85 25.58 -0.20
CA LEU A 97 0.59 25.43 -0.03
C LEU A 97 1.16 24.44 -1.04
N MET A 98 0.43 23.35 -1.31
CA MET A 98 0.78 22.38 -2.34
C MET A 98 0.75 22.99 -3.75
N THR A 99 -0.21 23.86 -4.06
CA THR A 99 -0.25 24.60 -5.34
C THR A 99 1.02 25.42 -5.55
N ARG A 100 1.56 26.03 -4.49
CA ARG A 100 2.87 26.73 -4.55
C ARG A 100 4.01 25.76 -4.85
N VAL A 101 4.02 24.59 -4.21
CA VAL A 101 5.03 23.53 -4.43
C VAL A 101 5.00 23.04 -5.88
N VAL A 102 3.81 22.81 -6.47
CA VAL A 102 3.65 22.41 -7.87
C VAL A 102 4.32 23.42 -8.81
N ARG A 103 3.97 24.71 -8.68
CA ARG A 103 4.51 25.80 -9.51
C ARG A 103 6.01 25.98 -9.30
N GLY A 104 6.48 25.95 -8.05
CA GLY A 104 7.90 26.03 -7.71
C GLY A 104 8.71 24.86 -8.28
N GLY A 105 8.15 23.65 -8.23
CA GLY A 105 8.78 22.45 -8.77
C GLY A 105 9.00 22.50 -10.28
N ILE A 106 8.02 22.99 -11.06
CA ILE A 106 8.22 23.18 -12.50
C ILE A 106 9.26 24.26 -12.78
N LYS A 107 9.23 25.39 -12.05
CA LYS A 107 10.25 26.44 -12.21
C LYS A 107 11.66 25.90 -12.02
N LEU A 108 11.88 25.05 -11.02
CA LEU A 108 13.16 24.38 -10.84
C LEU A 108 13.45 23.40 -11.97
N LEU A 109 12.48 22.58 -12.37
CA LEU A 109 12.70 21.57 -13.41
C LEU A 109 13.14 22.18 -14.76
N VAL A 110 12.61 23.36 -15.09
CA VAL A 110 12.98 24.07 -16.32
C VAL A 110 14.24 24.92 -16.21
N ASP A 111 14.77 25.12 -15.00
CA ASP A 111 15.98 25.87 -14.75
C ASP A 111 17.22 25.08 -15.20
N PRO A 112 18.00 25.60 -16.17
CA PRO A 112 19.21 24.94 -16.68
C PRO A 112 20.25 24.61 -15.61
N GLU A 113 20.29 25.36 -14.50
CA GLU A 113 21.29 25.22 -13.45
C GLU A 113 20.95 24.12 -12.42
N THR A 114 19.78 23.47 -12.55
CA THR A 114 19.34 22.43 -11.61
C THR A 114 19.68 21.02 -12.08
N THR A 115 19.91 20.11 -11.12
CA THR A 115 20.14 18.69 -11.43
C THR A 115 18.81 18.00 -11.74
N LYS A 116 18.54 17.74 -13.04
CA LYS A 116 17.26 17.20 -13.51
C LYS A 116 16.86 15.89 -12.81
N GLU A 117 17.77 14.93 -12.61
CA GLU A 117 17.42 13.65 -11.98
C GLU A 117 16.92 13.82 -10.54
N LYS A 118 17.59 14.68 -9.75
CA LYS A 118 17.21 14.94 -8.36
C LYS A 118 15.89 15.69 -8.28
N THR A 119 15.70 16.69 -9.14
CA THR A 119 14.44 17.41 -9.27
C THR A 119 13.31 16.46 -9.64
N HIS A 120 13.46 15.60 -10.66
CA HIS A 120 12.43 14.62 -11.02
C HIS A 120 12.05 13.68 -9.85
N ALA A 121 13.01 13.24 -9.05
CA ALA A 121 12.72 12.41 -7.87
C ALA A 121 11.93 13.18 -6.80
N VAL A 122 12.24 14.46 -6.57
CA VAL A 122 11.44 15.34 -5.69
C VAL A 122 10.02 15.48 -6.24
N LEU A 123 9.88 15.76 -7.54
CA LEU A 123 8.58 16.02 -8.15
C LEU A 123 7.70 14.78 -8.20
N ALA A 124 8.28 13.59 -8.43
CA ALA A 124 7.54 12.32 -8.32
C ALA A 124 7.00 12.08 -6.90
N SER A 125 7.75 12.51 -5.87
CA SER A 125 7.27 12.48 -4.50
C SER A 125 6.16 13.52 -4.24
N VAL A 126 6.23 14.70 -4.85
CA VAL A 126 5.17 15.72 -4.78
C VAL A 126 3.90 15.21 -5.46
N ASP A 127 4.02 14.58 -6.63
CA ASP A 127 2.92 13.95 -7.36
C ASP A 127 2.18 12.94 -6.46
N GLY A 128 2.93 12.08 -5.78
CA GLY A 128 2.38 11.14 -4.80
C GLY A 128 1.75 11.79 -3.57
N ASP A 129 2.31 12.90 -3.04
CA ASP A 129 1.71 13.62 -1.91
C ASP A 129 0.36 14.25 -2.31
N ILE A 130 0.22 14.76 -3.54
CA ILE A 130 -1.06 15.31 -4.03
C ILE A 130 -2.12 14.22 -4.09
N VAL A 131 -1.77 13.03 -4.61
CA VAL A 131 -2.68 11.87 -4.60
C VAL A 131 -3.17 11.56 -3.18
N GLN A 132 -2.28 11.61 -2.18
CA GLN A 132 -2.67 11.39 -0.78
C GLN A 132 -3.59 12.49 -0.24
N ILE A 133 -3.33 13.75 -0.57
CA ILE A 133 -4.21 14.86 -0.17
C ILE A 133 -5.61 14.64 -0.76
N MET A 134 -5.72 14.35 -2.06
CA MET A 134 -7.01 14.11 -2.71
C MET A 134 -7.73 12.90 -2.10
N THR A 135 -7.01 11.80 -1.84
CA THR A 135 -7.57 10.61 -1.17
C THR A 135 -8.07 10.94 0.24
N ALA A 136 -7.34 11.76 1.01
CA ALA A 136 -7.75 12.17 2.35
C ALA A 136 -8.98 13.09 2.32
N VAL A 137 -9.10 13.95 1.30
CA VAL A 137 -10.30 14.79 1.09
C VAL A 137 -11.51 13.91 0.75
N GLU A 138 -11.37 12.97 -0.17
CA GLU A 138 -12.42 12.02 -0.54
C GLU A 138 -12.91 11.22 0.67
N LYS A 139 -12.00 10.68 1.48
CA LYS A 139 -12.33 9.98 2.73
C LYS A 139 -13.08 10.87 3.72
N ARG A 140 -12.70 12.16 3.81
CA ARG A 140 -13.38 13.13 4.69
C ARG A 140 -14.81 13.41 4.21
N LEU A 141 -15.03 13.50 2.89
CA LEU A 141 -16.37 13.66 2.33
C LEU A 141 -17.26 12.46 2.66
N LEU A 142 -16.74 11.24 2.47
CA LEU A 142 -17.44 9.99 2.81
C LEU A 142 -17.78 9.94 4.31
N ALA A 143 -16.82 10.24 5.18
CA ALA A 143 -17.04 10.26 6.63
C ALA A 143 -18.07 11.32 7.07
N ALA A 144 -18.19 12.41 6.32
CA ALA A 144 -19.18 13.45 6.55
C ALA A 144 -20.52 13.19 5.84
N ALA A 145 -20.70 12.04 5.18
CA ALA A 145 -21.85 11.73 4.33
C ALA A 145 -22.13 12.81 3.26
N ARG A 146 -21.07 13.39 2.69
CA ARG A 146 -21.13 14.42 1.65
C ARG A 146 -20.71 13.83 0.31
N GLU A 147 -21.49 14.10 -0.72
CA GLU A 147 -21.18 13.66 -2.10
C GLU A 147 -20.33 14.68 -2.87
N SER A 148 -20.23 15.92 -2.38
CA SER A 148 -19.52 17.00 -3.07
C SER A 148 -18.76 17.93 -2.12
N LEU A 149 -17.73 18.56 -2.67
CA LEU A 149 -16.95 19.63 -2.04
C LEU A 149 -17.84 20.86 -1.80
N LEU A 150 -17.57 21.60 -0.71
CA LEU A 150 -18.10 22.95 -0.51
C LEU A 150 -17.47 23.89 -1.54
N ASP A 151 -18.04 25.08 -1.72
CA ASP A 151 -17.57 26.04 -2.72
C ASP A 151 -16.09 26.42 -2.50
N ASP A 152 -15.69 26.72 -1.26
CA ASP A 152 -14.31 27.05 -0.91
C ASP A 152 -13.34 25.85 -1.07
N GLU A 153 -13.79 24.65 -0.70
CA GLU A 153 -13.04 23.41 -0.90
C GLU A 153 -12.86 23.11 -2.39
N ARG A 154 -13.91 23.31 -3.19
CA ARG A 154 -13.91 23.14 -4.64
C ARG A 154 -12.99 24.15 -5.30
N ASP A 155 -13.03 25.42 -4.90
CA ASP A 155 -12.16 26.47 -5.42
C ASP A 155 -10.68 26.14 -5.17
N ALA A 156 -10.35 25.64 -3.98
CA ALA A 156 -8.98 25.22 -3.66
C ALA A 156 -8.50 24.07 -4.58
N VAL A 157 -9.32 23.04 -4.77
CA VAL A 157 -9.00 21.89 -5.65
C VAL A 157 -8.92 22.33 -7.11
N THR A 158 -9.84 23.18 -7.57
CA THR A 158 -9.84 23.74 -8.93
C THR A 158 -8.58 24.54 -9.21
N ASN A 159 -8.17 25.44 -8.31
CA ASN A 159 -6.94 26.22 -8.48
C ASN A 159 -5.67 25.32 -8.52
N LEU A 160 -5.63 24.25 -7.70
CA LEU A 160 -4.56 23.26 -7.82
C LEU A 160 -4.58 22.55 -9.18
N HIS A 161 -5.77 22.15 -9.66
CA HIS A 161 -5.94 21.50 -10.95
C HIS A 161 -5.52 22.38 -12.13
N GLU A 162 -5.95 23.64 -12.15
CA GLU A 162 -5.55 24.63 -13.16
C GLU A 162 -4.04 24.85 -13.14
N SER A 163 -3.44 24.97 -11.95
CA SER A 163 -1.98 25.10 -11.81
C SER A 163 -1.23 23.88 -12.35
N LEU A 164 -1.79 22.67 -12.20
CA LEU A 164 -1.24 21.45 -12.79
C LEU A 164 -1.28 21.51 -14.33
N LEU A 165 -2.38 21.96 -14.92
CA LEU A 165 -2.52 22.15 -16.37
C LEU A 165 -1.57 23.22 -16.93
N GLU A 166 -1.45 24.37 -16.26
CA GLU A 166 -0.48 25.41 -16.60
C GLU A 166 0.95 24.85 -16.60
N CYS A 167 1.30 24.12 -15.54
CA CYS A 167 2.58 23.44 -15.40
C CYS A 167 2.84 22.41 -16.50
N ARG A 168 1.79 21.71 -16.94
CA ARG A 168 1.87 20.74 -18.04
C ARG A 168 2.23 21.42 -19.35
N ALA A 169 1.53 22.50 -19.70
CA ALA A 169 1.79 23.24 -20.93
C ALA A 169 3.26 23.74 -21.01
N ILE A 170 3.80 24.27 -19.91
CA ILE A 170 5.20 24.74 -19.84
C ILE A 170 6.20 23.60 -20.11
N ILE A 171 5.94 22.41 -19.56
CA ILE A 171 6.83 21.26 -19.67
C ILE A 171 6.74 20.62 -21.06
N GLU A 172 5.54 20.52 -21.61
CA GLU A 172 5.30 20.02 -22.97
C GLU A 172 5.93 20.91 -24.04
N GLU A 173 5.85 22.24 -23.89
CA GLU A 173 6.53 23.20 -24.79
C GLU A 173 8.05 22.98 -24.83
N LYS A 174 8.63 22.55 -23.71
CA LYS A 174 10.06 22.23 -23.58
C LYS A 174 10.43 20.81 -24.01
N GLY A 175 9.46 20.00 -24.45
CA GLY A 175 9.69 18.60 -24.82
C GLY A 175 10.16 17.74 -23.65
N MET A 176 9.82 18.12 -22.42
CA MET A 176 10.21 17.40 -21.20
C MET A 176 9.06 16.52 -20.69
N GLU A 177 9.38 15.48 -19.92
CA GLU A 177 8.37 14.61 -19.31
C GLU A 177 7.62 15.34 -18.19
N TYR A 178 6.27 15.31 -18.24
CA TYR A 178 5.43 15.95 -17.23
C TYR A 178 5.40 15.17 -15.90
N PRO A 179 5.84 15.78 -14.77
CA PRO A 179 6.08 15.05 -13.54
C PRO A 179 4.82 14.86 -12.66
N TYR A 180 3.72 15.56 -12.91
CA TYR A 180 2.53 15.57 -12.04
C TYR A 180 1.31 14.88 -12.64
N THR A 181 1.60 13.82 -13.40
CA THR A 181 0.60 13.05 -14.13
C THR A 181 -0.45 12.46 -13.18
N ARG A 182 -0.05 11.92 -12.01
CA ARG A 182 -0.97 11.27 -11.06
C ARG A 182 -1.87 12.28 -10.34
N ALA A 183 -1.29 13.41 -9.93
CA ALA A 183 -1.96 14.53 -9.30
C ALA A 183 -3.07 15.10 -10.20
N LEU A 184 -2.79 15.23 -11.50
CA LEU A 184 -3.78 15.71 -12.46
C LEU A 184 -4.99 14.78 -12.54
N PHE A 185 -4.80 13.46 -12.44
CA PHE A 185 -5.93 12.52 -12.36
C PHE A 185 -6.68 12.58 -11.04
N ALA A 186 -5.96 12.58 -9.93
CA ALA A 186 -6.58 12.61 -8.61
C ALA A 186 -7.47 13.86 -8.44
N THR A 187 -6.99 15.02 -8.91
CA THR A 187 -7.78 16.27 -8.91
C THR A 187 -8.97 16.20 -9.87
N SER A 188 -8.80 15.65 -11.08
CA SER A 188 -9.91 15.50 -12.05
C SER A 188 -11.03 14.61 -11.51
N MET A 189 -10.65 13.48 -10.89
CA MET A 189 -11.57 12.52 -10.28
C MET A 189 -12.37 13.17 -9.15
N LEU A 190 -11.70 13.91 -8.26
CA LEU A 190 -12.33 14.57 -7.12
C LEU A 190 -13.27 15.71 -7.55
N LEU A 191 -12.92 16.42 -8.63
CA LEU A 191 -13.75 17.49 -9.19
C LEU A 191 -14.95 16.97 -10.00
N GLY A 192 -14.92 15.70 -10.42
CA GLY A 192 -15.93 15.10 -11.29
C GLY A 192 -15.83 15.56 -12.75
N ILE A 193 -14.63 15.95 -13.20
CA ILE A 193 -14.37 16.43 -14.57
C ILE A 193 -13.73 15.33 -15.44
N PRO A 194 -13.79 15.44 -16.78
CA PRO A 194 -13.17 14.47 -17.67
C PRO A 194 -11.69 14.25 -17.36
N LEU A 195 -11.26 12.98 -17.37
CA LEU A 195 -9.87 12.65 -17.12
C LEU A 195 -8.97 13.15 -18.27
N PRO A 196 -7.80 13.75 -17.97
CA PRO A 196 -6.86 14.17 -19.00
C PRO A 196 -6.42 12.99 -19.88
N VAL A 197 -6.31 13.26 -21.17
CA VAL A 197 -5.63 12.36 -22.11
C VAL A 197 -4.13 12.45 -21.80
N LEU A 198 -3.50 11.29 -21.60
CA LEU A 198 -2.05 11.19 -21.62
C LEU A 198 -1.64 10.75 -23.02
N ASP A 199 -0.71 11.49 -23.60
CA ASP A 199 0.15 10.91 -24.62
C ASP A 199 1.04 9.91 -23.89
N MET A 200 0.54 8.69 -23.72
CA MET A 200 1.35 7.59 -23.22
C MET A 200 2.36 7.28 -24.32
N PRO A 201 3.66 7.56 -24.12
CA PRO A 201 4.62 6.83 -24.91
C PRO A 201 4.52 5.40 -24.40
N LEU A 202 3.75 4.56 -25.10
CA LEU A 202 4.07 3.13 -25.15
C LEU A 202 5.51 3.09 -25.72
N ILE A 203 6.47 3.22 -24.80
CA ILE A 203 7.92 3.38 -24.94
C ILE A 203 8.41 3.44 -26.40
N GLY A 204 8.84 4.64 -26.85
CA GLY A 204 9.73 4.78 -28.02
C GLY A 204 9.31 5.77 -29.11
N THR A 205 9.12 7.07 -28.82
CA THR A 205 9.08 8.10 -29.88
C THR A 205 10.46 8.60 -30.33
N SER A 206 11.54 7.92 -29.93
CA SER A 206 12.87 8.08 -30.53
C SER A 206 13.38 6.75 -31.07
N GLY A 207 12.90 6.38 -32.27
CA GLY A 207 13.46 5.31 -33.09
C GLY A 207 13.03 3.89 -32.69
N LEU A 208 12.39 3.23 -33.65
CA LEU A 208 11.90 1.83 -33.64
C LEU A 208 10.65 1.60 -32.78
N SER A 209 9.53 1.47 -33.49
CA SER A 209 8.36 0.64 -33.13
C SER A 209 8.84 -0.76 -32.71
N ALA A 210 9.27 -0.92 -31.46
CA ALA A 210 9.36 -2.21 -30.83
C ALA A 210 7.93 -2.63 -30.49
N SER A 211 7.37 -3.55 -31.28
CA SER A 211 6.20 -4.32 -30.88
C SER A 211 6.41 -4.78 -29.44
N LEU A 212 5.58 -4.33 -28.50
CA LEU A 212 5.58 -4.88 -27.14
C LEU A 212 5.50 -6.40 -27.25
N ALA A 213 6.42 -7.11 -26.60
CA ALA A 213 6.31 -8.56 -26.54
C ALA A 213 5.00 -8.89 -25.78
N GLY A 214 4.23 -9.83 -26.32
CA GLY A 214 3.05 -10.33 -25.62
C GLY A 214 3.44 -10.97 -24.29
N PRO A 215 2.48 -11.12 -23.36
CA PRO A 215 2.75 -11.80 -22.12
C PRO A 215 3.19 -13.25 -22.38
N VAL A 216 4.20 -13.70 -21.64
CA VAL A 216 4.64 -15.10 -21.65
C VAL A 216 3.78 -15.91 -20.68
N ASP A 217 3.56 -17.18 -20.97
CA ASP A 217 2.86 -18.09 -20.07
C ASP A 217 3.54 -18.16 -18.71
N ALA A 218 2.74 -18.08 -17.64
CA ALA A 218 3.24 -18.23 -16.29
C ALA A 218 3.83 -19.63 -16.06
N ARG A 219 5.01 -19.68 -15.44
CA ARG A 219 5.76 -20.93 -15.19
C ARG A 219 5.01 -21.94 -14.34
N GLU A 220 4.24 -21.46 -13.36
CA GLU A 220 3.31 -22.26 -12.56
C GLU A 220 1.97 -21.53 -12.48
N THR A 221 0.87 -22.28 -12.52
CA THR A 221 -0.49 -21.75 -12.45
C THR A 221 -1.37 -22.52 -11.48
N PHE A 222 -2.48 -21.91 -11.07
CA PHE A 222 -3.57 -22.55 -10.34
C PHE A 222 -4.93 -22.14 -10.97
N GLU A 223 -5.97 -22.93 -10.71
CA GLU A 223 -7.33 -22.65 -11.16
C GLU A 223 -8.16 -22.02 -10.04
N MET A 224 -8.94 -21.00 -10.36
CA MET A 224 -9.90 -20.36 -9.44
C MET A 224 -11.05 -19.76 -10.25
N ASN A 225 -12.29 -20.21 -10.00
CA ASN A 225 -13.49 -19.73 -10.71
C ASN A 225 -13.36 -19.73 -12.25
N GLY A 226 -12.73 -20.77 -12.81
CA GLY A 226 -12.48 -20.88 -14.26
C GLY A 226 -11.34 -20.00 -14.79
N PHE A 227 -10.66 -19.23 -13.92
CA PHE A 227 -9.43 -18.54 -14.26
C PHE A 227 -8.22 -19.42 -14.00
N LYS A 228 -7.36 -19.54 -15.01
CA LYS A 228 -6.00 -20.06 -14.88
C LYS A 228 -5.04 -18.91 -14.54
N LEU A 229 -4.55 -18.87 -13.32
CA LEU A 229 -3.84 -17.72 -12.74
C LEU A 229 -2.39 -18.06 -12.38
N PRO A 230 -1.44 -17.10 -12.51
CA PRO A 230 -0.07 -17.31 -12.06
C PRO A 230 0.01 -17.52 -10.56
N ARG A 231 0.93 -18.35 -10.08
CA ARG A 231 1.14 -18.56 -8.64
C ARG A 231 1.86 -17.41 -7.92
N LEU A 232 2.24 -16.36 -8.64
CA LEU A 232 2.77 -15.13 -8.08
C LEU A 232 1.92 -13.95 -8.54
N PHE A 233 1.46 -13.15 -7.57
CA PHE A 233 0.73 -11.92 -7.81
C PHE A 233 1.63 -10.74 -7.48
N THR A 234 1.58 -9.70 -8.31
CA THR A 234 2.28 -8.45 -8.04
C THR A 234 1.44 -7.59 -7.10
N GLY A 235 1.88 -7.43 -5.85
CA GLY A 235 1.22 -6.58 -4.87
C GLY A 235 1.58 -5.11 -5.03
N LEU A 236 0.57 -4.23 -5.09
CA LEU A 236 0.74 -2.79 -5.32
C LEU A 236 0.62 -1.94 -4.05
N TRP A 237 0.61 -2.55 -2.87
CA TRP A 237 0.42 -1.84 -1.59
C TRP A 237 1.46 -0.74 -1.31
N GLN A 238 2.68 -0.84 -1.87
CA GLN A 238 3.68 0.23 -1.76
C GLN A 238 3.29 1.52 -2.51
N MET A 239 2.29 1.49 -3.39
CA MET A 239 1.75 2.69 -4.03
C MET A 239 0.82 3.50 -3.11
N SER A 240 0.46 2.97 -1.93
CA SER A 240 -0.37 3.66 -0.93
C SER A 240 0.25 4.95 -0.38
N SER A 241 1.58 5.07 -0.42
CA SER A 241 2.26 6.23 0.14
C SER A 241 3.66 6.49 -0.41
N PRO A 242 4.05 7.76 -0.63
CA PRO A 242 5.43 8.15 -0.88
C PRO A 242 6.43 7.69 0.19
N SER A 243 5.97 7.32 1.39
CA SER A 243 6.80 6.70 2.43
C SER A 243 7.46 5.39 1.98
N TRP A 244 6.92 4.73 0.95
CA TRP A 244 7.50 3.52 0.34
C TRP A 244 8.38 3.83 -0.87
N GLY A 245 8.57 5.11 -1.16
CA GLY A 245 9.22 5.65 -2.35
C GLY A 245 8.19 6.15 -3.36
N SER A 246 8.65 6.91 -4.36
CA SER A 246 7.83 7.37 -5.48
C SER A 246 8.63 7.32 -6.77
N ALA A 247 7.93 7.08 -7.88
CA ALA A 247 8.50 7.06 -9.22
C ALA A 247 7.60 7.84 -10.18
N PRO A 248 8.19 8.41 -11.26
CA PRO A 248 7.42 8.94 -12.38
C PRO A 248 6.44 7.91 -12.95
N THR A 249 5.30 8.38 -13.44
CA THR A 249 4.25 7.52 -14.01
C THR A 249 4.79 6.66 -15.15
N SER A 250 5.62 7.22 -16.04
CA SER A 250 6.23 6.47 -17.15
C SER A 250 7.01 5.23 -16.69
N LYS A 251 7.78 5.34 -15.60
CA LYS A 251 8.55 4.22 -15.04
C LYS A 251 7.64 3.14 -14.43
N ILE A 252 6.55 3.56 -13.78
CA ILE A 252 5.55 2.64 -13.23
C ILE A 252 4.90 1.84 -14.38
N ILE A 253 4.47 2.54 -15.43
CA ILE A 253 3.85 1.93 -16.61
C ILE A 253 4.83 1.00 -17.34
N ALA A 254 6.06 1.44 -17.57
CA ALA A 254 7.10 0.61 -18.19
C ALA A 254 7.34 -0.68 -17.39
N GLN A 255 7.31 -0.60 -16.06
CA GLN A 255 7.48 -1.78 -15.23
C GLN A 255 6.27 -2.73 -15.27
N PHE A 256 5.04 -2.22 -15.40
CA PHE A 256 3.88 -3.08 -15.66
C PHE A 256 4.06 -3.87 -16.95
N SER A 257 4.50 -3.24 -18.03
CA SER A 257 4.80 -3.95 -19.29
C SER A 257 5.84 -5.05 -19.09
N LYS A 258 6.95 -4.76 -18.39
CA LYS A 258 7.98 -5.77 -18.09
C LYS A 258 7.45 -6.95 -17.28
N HIS A 259 6.57 -6.69 -16.31
CA HIS A 259 5.94 -7.77 -15.53
C HIS A 259 5.04 -8.64 -16.41
N MET A 260 4.25 -8.04 -17.30
CA MET A 260 3.46 -8.79 -18.28
C MET A 260 4.35 -9.66 -19.18
N GLU A 261 5.42 -9.09 -19.74
CA GLU A 261 6.41 -9.79 -20.56
C GLU A 261 7.09 -10.96 -19.82
N ALA A 262 7.21 -10.87 -18.49
CA ALA A 262 7.78 -11.92 -17.64
C ALA A 262 6.75 -12.95 -17.14
N GLY A 263 5.47 -12.84 -17.54
CA GLY A 263 4.39 -13.73 -17.11
C GLY A 263 3.79 -13.43 -15.73
N LEU A 264 4.12 -12.27 -15.15
CA LEU A 264 3.48 -11.74 -13.93
C LEU A 264 2.22 -10.97 -14.32
N THR A 265 1.17 -11.71 -14.70
CA THR A 265 -0.06 -11.14 -15.29
C THR A 265 -1.16 -10.80 -14.28
N ALA A 266 -0.99 -11.17 -13.01
CA ALA A 266 -1.94 -10.90 -11.94
C ALA A 266 -1.43 -9.83 -10.96
N PHE A 267 -2.29 -8.85 -10.65
CA PHE A 267 -1.97 -7.69 -9.82
C PHE A 267 -2.96 -7.55 -8.68
N ASP A 268 -2.44 -7.44 -7.45
CA ASP A 268 -3.23 -7.20 -6.24
C ASP A 268 -3.13 -5.73 -5.80
N MET A 269 -4.29 -5.12 -5.57
CA MET A 269 -4.45 -3.74 -5.12
C MET A 269 -5.61 -3.60 -4.14
N ALA A 270 -5.96 -2.37 -3.75
CA ALA A 270 -7.08 -2.09 -2.84
C ALA A 270 -7.58 -0.66 -3.03
N ASP A 271 -8.82 -0.42 -2.62
CA ASP A 271 -9.46 0.90 -2.57
C ASP A 271 -8.65 1.96 -1.80
N HIS A 272 -7.89 1.56 -0.78
CA HIS A 272 -7.08 2.45 0.04
C HIS A 272 -5.60 2.52 -0.37
N TYR A 273 -5.18 1.87 -1.45
CA TYR A 273 -3.80 1.90 -1.95
C TYR A 273 -3.52 3.13 -2.83
N GLY A 274 -3.82 4.33 -2.33
CA GLY A 274 -3.58 5.58 -3.06
C GLY A 274 -4.26 5.56 -4.43
N ASP A 275 -3.47 5.62 -5.49
CA ASP A 275 -3.90 5.58 -6.89
C ASP A 275 -3.52 4.30 -7.64
N ALA A 276 -3.21 3.21 -6.93
CA ALA A 276 -2.85 1.92 -7.54
C ALA A 276 -3.87 1.48 -8.60
N GLU A 277 -5.17 1.53 -8.29
CA GLU A 277 -6.25 1.18 -9.22
C GLU A 277 -6.30 2.10 -10.45
N ILE A 278 -6.04 3.39 -10.26
CA ILE A 278 -6.09 4.39 -11.33
C ILE A 278 -4.93 4.19 -12.30
N ILE A 279 -3.70 4.03 -11.78
CA ILE A 279 -2.53 3.82 -12.64
C ILE A 279 -2.62 2.46 -13.34
N PHE A 280 -3.01 1.40 -12.62
CA PHE A 280 -3.16 0.09 -13.22
C PHE A 280 -4.29 0.05 -14.25
N GLY A 281 -5.44 0.66 -13.96
CA GLY A 281 -6.56 0.74 -14.89
C GLY A 281 -6.16 1.37 -16.22
N ARG A 282 -5.42 2.48 -16.15
CA ARG A 282 -4.84 3.16 -17.34
C ARG A 282 -3.85 2.28 -18.10
N PHE A 283 -2.92 1.65 -17.37
CA PHE A 283 -1.99 0.70 -17.98
C PHE A 283 -2.78 -0.35 -18.76
N ARG A 284 -3.73 -1.01 -18.10
CA ARG A 284 -4.54 -2.07 -18.69
C ARG A 284 -5.32 -1.59 -19.90
N SER A 285 -6.02 -0.46 -19.82
CA SER A 285 -6.82 0.06 -20.94
C SER A 285 -5.97 0.46 -22.16
N ALA A 286 -4.72 0.85 -21.94
CA ALA A 286 -3.77 1.18 -23.02
C ALA A 286 -2.92 -0.02 -23.48
N TYR A 287 -2.91 -1.12 -22.74
CA TYR A 287 -2.05 -2.26 -23.02
C TYR A 287 -2.65 -3.13 -24.14
N PRO A 288 -1.89 -3.46 -25.20
CA PRO A 288 -2.42 -4.22 -26.35
C PRO A 288 -2.98 -5.60 -26.00
N PHE A 289 -2.51 -6.20 -24.89
CA PHE A 289 -2.94 -7.52 -24.40
C PHE A 289 -3.71 -7.39 -23.08
N SER A 290 -4.60 -6.41 -23.00
CA SER A 290 -5.37 -6.09 -21.80
C SER A 290 -6.16 -7.28 -21.24
N ASP A 291 -6.70 -8.14 -22.12
CA ASP A 291 -7.43 -9.36 -21.76
C ASP A 291 -6.56 -10.41 -21.04
N SER A 292 -5.23 -10.32 -21.15
CA SER A 292 -4.30 -11.19 -20.45
C SER A 292 -4.00 -10.74 -19.02
N THR A 293 -4.51 -9.59 -18.58
CA THR A 293 -4.31 -9.08 -17.22
C THR A 293 -5.36 -9.64 -16.26
N PHE A 294 -4.98 -9.82 -14.99
CA PHE A 294 -5.93 -10.16 -13.91
C PHE A 294 -5.82 -9.16 -12.77
N ALA A 295 -6.92 -8.44 -12.48
CA ALA A 295 -6.97 -7.43 -11.43
C ALA A 295 -7.72 -7.93 -10.20
N ALA A 296 -6.98 -8.09 -9.09
CA ALA A 296 -7.54 -8.34 -7.78
C ALA A 296 -7.57 -7.03 -6.97
N THR A 297 -8.76 -6.51 -6.66
CA THR A 297 -8.91 -5.32 -5.79
C THR A 297 -9.74 -5.64 -4.55
N LYS A 298 -9.96 -4.64 -3.68
CA LYS A 298 -10.60 -4.82 -2.38
C LYS A 298 -11.71 -3.81 -2.10
N TYR A 299 -12.66 -4.25 -1.28
CA TYR A 299 -13.56 -3.42 -0.50
C TYR A 299 -13.18 -3.51 0.97
N CYS A 300 -12.55 -2.48 1.51
CA CYS A 300 -12.12 -2.45 2.89
C CYS A 300 -13.02 -1.55 3.75
N VAL A 301 -13.77 -2.18 4.65
CA VAL A 301 -14.56 -1.48 5.66
C VAL A 301 -13.76 -1.40 6.96
N PHE A 302 -13.23 -0.19 7.24
CA PHE A 302 -12.45 0.12 8.44
C PHE A 302 -13.22 0.95 9.48
N ASN A 303 -14.38 1.51 9.11
CA ASN A 303 -15.22 2.33 9.98
C ASN A 303 -16.63 1.75 10.01
N PRO A 304 -17.36 1.86 11.13
CA PRO A 304 -18.73 1.37 11.20
C PRO A 304 -19.59 2.01 10.11
N MET A 305 -20.41 1.20 9.46
CA MET A 305 -21.29 1.66 8.39
C MET A 305 -22.60 0.87 8.38
N ILE A 306 -23.62 1.45 7.76
CA ILE A 306 -24.87 0.75 7.47
C ILE A 306 -24.70 0.05 6.12
N VAL A 307 -24.86 -1.26 6.10
CA VAL A 307 -24.81 -2.05 4.86
C VAL A 307 -26.15 -1.92 4.13
N THR A 308 -26.09 -1.35 2.92
CA THR A 308 -27.22 -1.32 1.98
C THR A 308 -26.75 -1.76 0.61
N ARG A 309 -27.66 -2.31 -0.20
CA ARG A 309 -27.37 -2.68 -1.60
C ARG A 309 -26.80 -1.50 -2.39
N ALA A 310 -27.37 -0.31 -2.21
CA ALA A 310 -26.91 0.91 -2.89
C ALA A 310 -25.47 1.28 -2.50
N ALA A 311 -25.12 1.22 -1.22
CA ALA A 311 -23.76 1.49 -0.75
C ALA A 311 -22.75 0.50 -1.32
N VAL A 312 -23.09 -0.80 -1.34
CA VAL A 312 -22.25 -1.85 -1.93
C VAL A 312 -22.08 -1.63 -3.44
N GLN A 313 -23.17 -1.36 -4.16
CA GLN A 313 -23.14 -1.11 -5.61
C GLN A 313 -22.36 0.16 -5.99
N ALA A 314 -22.44 1.22 -5.18
CA ALA A 314 -21.67 2.44 -5.37
C ALA A 314 -20.17 2.17 -5.21
N ASN A 315 -19.81 1.38 -4.19
CA ASN A 315 -18.43 0.98 -3.96
C ASN A 315 -17.89 0.09 -5.11
N VAL A 316 -18.68 -0.86 -5.63
CA VAL A 316 -18.31 -1.62 -6.84
C VAL A 316 -18.15 -0.70 -8.06
N ALA A 317 -19.08 0.24 -8.27
CA ALA A 317 -19.02 1.21 -9.37
C ALA A 317 -17.73 2.05 -9.33
N GLU A 318 -17.31 2.44 -8.14
CA GLU A 318 -16.09 3.24 -7.96
C GLU A 318 -14.84 2.47 -8.37
N ARG A 319 -14.72 1.19 -8.02
CA ARG A 319 -13.58 0.38 -8.51
C ARG A 319 -13.62 0.18 -10.02
N CYS A 320 -14.79 -0.10 -10.60
CA CYS A 320 -14.94 -0.17 -12.06
C CYS A 320 -14.43 1.12 -12.73
N ARG A 321 -14.81 2.28 -12.20
CA ARG A 321 -14.36 3.59 -12.68
C ARG A 321 -12.84 3.76 -12.55
N ARG A 322 -12.27 3.50 -11.38
CA ARG A 322 -10.83 3.66 -11.11
C ARG A 322 -9.99 2.72 -11.98
N LEU A 323 -10.43 1.47 -12.11
CA LEU A 323 -9.78 0.45 -12.93
C LEU A 323 -10.08 0.59 -14.43
N GLN A 324 -10.98 1.47 -14.85
CA GLN A 324 -11.43 1.60 -16.25
C GLN A 324 -11.92 0.28 -16.85
N THR A 325 -12.84 -0.41 -16.15
CA THR A 325 -13.45 -1.67 -16.60
C THR A 325 -14.92 -1.74 -16.23
N ASP A 326 -15.68 -2.48 -17.05
CA ASP A 326 -17.07 -2.82 -16.75
C ASP A 326 -17.19 -3.93 -15.70
N LYS A 327 -16.15 -4.76 -15.55
CA LYS A 327 -16.11 -5.89 -14.61
C LYS A 327 -14.79 -6.02 -13.87
N ILE A 328 -14.86 -6.32 -12.58
CA ILE A 328 -13.73 -6.59 -11.68
C ILE A 328 -13.44 -8.09 -11.70
N ASP A 329 -12.18 -8.48 -11.94
CA ASP A 329 -11.82 -9.90 -12.08
C ASP A 329 -11.91 -10.64 -10.74
N LEU A 330 -11.31 -10.08 -9.70
CA LEU A 330 -11.48 -10.53 -8.32
C LEU A 330 -11.72 -9.32 -7.41
N LEU A 331 -12.83 -9.36 -6.69
CA LEU A 331 -13.11 -8.41 -5.62
C LEU A 331 -13.02 -9.10 -4.26
N GLN A 332 -12.16 -8.59 -3.39
CA GLN A 332 -11.92 -9.15 -2.06
C GLN A 332 -12.55 -8.26 -0.98
N PHE A 333 -13.41 -8.82 -0.14
CA PHE A 333 -14.08 -8.09 0.93
C PHE A 333 -13.28 -8.15 2.23
N HIS A 334 -13.03 -7.00 2.85
CA HIS A 334 -12.43 -6.87 4.17
C HIS A 334 -13.41 -6.16 5.11
N TRP A 335 -13.64 -6.74 6.28
CA TRP A 335 -14.56 -6.24 7.29
C TRP A 335 -13.86 -6.20 8.66
N GLN A 336 -13.86 -5.05 9.32
CA GLN A 336 -13.18 -4.86 10.61
C GLN A 336 -13.99 -5.37 11.82
N PHE A 337 -15.33 -5.37 11.74
CA PHE A 337 -16.24 -5.47 12.90
C PHE A 337 -16.94 -6.83 12.98
N TYR A 338 -16.27 -7.85 13.48
CA TYR A 338 -16.80 -9.23 13.47
C TYR A 338 -18.01 -9.44 14.35
N GLU A 339 -18.19 -8.58 15.35
CA GLU A 339 -19.39 -8.53 16.17
C GLU A 339 -20.63 -8.02 15.40
N ASP A 340 -20.43 -7.37 14.25
CA ASP A 340 -21.49 -6.89 13.38
C ASP A 340 -21.77 -7.90 12.25
N PRO A 341 -22.90 -8.65 12.30
CA PRO A 341 -23.21 -9.69 11.32
C PRO A 341 -23.56 -9.15 9.93
N GLN A 342 -23.64 -7.82 9.73
CA GLN A 342 -23.92 -7.20 8.44
C GLN A 342 -22.92 -7.58 7.34
N TYR A 343 -21.74 -8.07 7.69
CA TYR A 343 -20.75 -8.55 6.71
C TYR A 343 -21.30 -9.65 5.79
N VAL A 344 -22.19 -10.53 6.28
CA VAL A 344 -22.81 -11.59 5.48
C VAL A 344 -23.74 -10.99 4.42
N GLU A 345 -24.51 -9.97 4.79
CA GLU A 345 -25.41 -9.29 3.86
C GLU A 345 -24.64 -8.48 2.83
N ALA A 346 -23.53 -7.84 3.23
CA ALA A 346 -22.63 -7.17 2.30
C ALA A 346 -22.06 -8.15 1.27
N LEU A 347 -21.62 -9.33 1.71
CA LEU A 347 -21.10 -10.39 0.85
C LEU A 347 -22.16 -10.88 -0.16
N ARG A 348 -23.42 -11.02 0.25
CA ARG A 348 -24.52 -11.36 -0.67
C ARG A 348 -24.75 -10.30 -1.73
N PHE A 349 -24.79 -9.03 -1.35
CA PHE A 349 -24.92 -7.94 -2.32
C PHE A 349 -23.74 -7.87 -3.29
N LEU A 350 -22.53 -8.23 -2.84
CA LEU A 350 -21.35 -8.32 -3.69
C LEU A 350 -21.41 -9.50 -4.66
N GLU A 351 -21.86 -10.68 -4.21
CA GLU A 351 -22.04 -11.86 -5.04
C GLU A 351 -23.09 -11.64 -6.15
N GLU A 352 -24.19 -10.93 -5.82
CA GLU A 352 -25.27 -10.64 -6.77
C GLU A 352 -24.90 -9.54 -7.79
N ASP A 353 -23.84 -8.76 -7.57
CA ASP A 353 -23.44 -7.70 -8.49
C ASP A 353 -22.70 -8.27 -9.70
N SER A 354 -23.35 -8.24 -10.86
CA SER A 354 -22.83 -8.79 -12.13
C SER A 354 -21.50 -8.21 -12.62
N ARG A 355 -21.02 -7.11 -12.00
CA ARG A 355 -19.72 -6.50 -12.28
C ARG A 355 -18.59 -7.23 -11.54
N VAL A 356 -18.88 -8.06 -10.55
CA VAL A 356 -17.88 -8.86 -9.82
C VAL A 356 -17.80 -10.25 -10.46
N LYS A 357 -16.67 -10.59 -11.10
CA LYS A 357 -16.49 -11.92 -11.72
C LYS A 357 -16.22 -13.01 -10.69
N ALA A 358 -15.38 -12.72 -9.69
CA ALA A 358 -15.10 -13.60 -8.56
C ALA A 358 -15.13 -12.80 -7.25
N LEU A 359 -15.77 -13.35 -6.22
CA LEU A 359 -15.78 -12.82 -4.86
C LEU A 359 -14.74 -13.56 -4.01
N GLY A 360 -13.88 -12.79 -3.34
CA GLY A 360 -12.94 -13.26 -2.33
C GLY A 360 -13.10 -12.52 -1.01
N LEU A 361 -12.34 -12.95 -0.02
CA LEU A 361 -12.23 -12.34 1.30
C LEU A 361 -10.81 -11.80 1.48
N CYS A 362 -10.63 -10.88 2.42
CA CYS A 362 -9.32 -10.40 2.86
C CYS A 362 -9.33 -10.26 4.37
N ASN A 363 -8.39 -10.96 5.02
CA ASN A 363 -8.21 -11.02 6.47
C ASN A 363 -9.42 -11.61 7.22
N PHE A 364 -10.21 -12.46 6.56
CA PHE A 364 -11.25 -13.25 7.24
C PHE A 364 -10.62 -14.36 8.09
N ASP A 365 -11.08 -14.51 9.33
CA ASP A 365 -10.79 -15.70 10.12
C ASP A 365 -11.63 -16.90 9.64
N THR A 366 -11.29 -18.08 10.14
CA THR A 366 -11.92 -19.34 9.69
C THR A 366 -13.41 -19.38 10.08
N GLU A 367 -13.76 -18.90 11.28
CA GLU A 367 -15.14 -18.91 11.78
C GLU A 367 -16.07 -18.05 10.92
N HIS A 368 -15.70 -16.79 10.69
CA HIS A 368 -16.53 -15.85 9.93
C HIS A 368 -16.60 -16.21 8.44
N MET A 369 -15.53 -16.77 7.89
CA MET A 369 -15.54 -17.36 6.55
C MET A 369 -16.52 -18.54 6.48
N GLN A 370 -16.49 -19.46 7.45
CA GLN A 370 -17.41 -20.60 7.51
C GLN A 370 -18.86 -20.13 7.60
N VAL A 371 -19.15 -19.12 8.43
CA VAL A 371 -20.51 -18.55 8.52
C VAL A 371 -20.99 -18.01 7.17
N ALA A 372 -20.13 -17.33 6.40
CA ALA A 372 -20.50 -16.85 5.06
C ALA A 372 -20.83 -18.00 4.10
N ILE A 373 -19.99 -19.06 4.12
CA ILE A 373 -20.18 -20.28 3.31
C ILE A 373 -21.49 -20.98 3.69
N ASP A 374 -21.75 -21.18 4.98
CA ASP A 374 -22.95 -21.84 5.49
C ASP A 374 -24.23 -21.05 5.16
N LYS A 375 -24.10 -19.73 4.96
CA LYS A 375 -25.17 -18.83 4.51
C LYS A 375 -25.35 -18.80 2.99
N GLY A 376 -24.59 -19.62 2.26
CA GLY A 376 -24.70 -19.86 0.83
C GLY A 376 -23.86 -18.92 -0.05
N VAL A 377 -23.01 -18.08 0.53
CA VAL A 377 -22.16 -17.17 -0.26
C VAL A 377 -21.03 -17.98 -0.90
N ARG A 378 -20.89 -17.88 -2.22
CA ARG A 378 -19.77 -18.48 -2.96
C ARG A 378 -18.51 -17.61 -2.85
N ILE A 379 -17.60 -18.07 -2.00
CA ILE A 379 -16.27 -17.49 -1.85
C ILE A 379 -15.26 -18.29 -2.67
N HIS A 380 -14.36 -17.61 -3.39
CA HIS A 380 -13.32 -18.25 -4.22
C HIS A 380 -11.92 -18.14 -3.63
N SER A 381 -11.67 -17.10 -2.83
CA SER A 381 -10.38 -16.90 -2.20
C SER A 381 -10.48 -16.21 -0.85
N ASN A 382 -9.46 -16.36 -0.02
CA ASN A 382 -9.22 -15.52 1.15
C ASN A 382 -7.77 -15.04 1.15
N GLN A 383 -7.56 -13.73 1.17
CA GLN A 383 -6.24 -13.13 1.25
C GLN A 383 -5.80 -13.00 2.71
N VAL A 384 -4.76 -13.71 3.12
CA VAL A 384 -4.30 -13.80 4.52
C VAL A 384 -2.77 -13.72 4.63
N GLN A 385 -2.26 -13.37 5.82
CA GLN A 385 -0.83 -13.45 6.09
C GLN A 385 -0.39 -14.91 6.21
N PHE A 386 0.64 -15.30 5.46
CA PHE A 386 1.24 -16.64 5.59
C PHE A 386 2.74 -16.59 5.27
N SER A 387 3.56 -17.03 6.22
CA SER A 387 5.02 -17.11 6.09
C SER A 387 5.60 -18.16 7.04
N LEU A 388 6.91 -18.41 6.95
CA LEU A 388 7.63 -19.21 7.95
C LEU A 388 7.55 -18.66 9.38
N ILE A 389 7.22 -17.36 9.54
CA ILE A 389 7.10 -16.68 10.84
C ILE A 389 5.64 -16.63 11.31
N ASP A 390 4.69 -16.78 10.39
CA ASP A 390 3.27 -16.76 10.68
C ASP A 390 2.59 -17.88 9.92
N SER A 391 2.49 -19.04 10.59
CA SER A 391 1.91 -20.27 10.07
C SER A 391 0.49 -20.51 10.58
N ARG A 392 -0.19 -19.49 11.13
CA ARG A 392 -1.57 -19.61 11.63
C ARG A 392 -2.56 -20.18 10.61
N PRO A 393 -2.44 -19.92 9.28
CA PRO A 393 -3.31 -20.57 8.30
C PRO A 393 -3.28 -22.11 8.33
N GLU A 394 -2.23 -22.75 8.84
CA GLU A 394 -2.14 -24.21 8.94
C GLU A 394 -3.04 -24.82 10.03
N VAL A 395 -3.49 -24.02 11.00
CA VAL A 395 -4.21 -24.52 12.18
C VAL A 395 -5.64 -24.94 11.84
N LEU A 396 -6.42 -24.03 11.24
CA LEU A 396 -7.83 -24.26 10.88
C LEU A 396 -8.13 -23.90 9.41
N MET A 397 -7.73 -22.69 9.00
CA MET A 397 -8.06 -22.09 7.70
C MET A 397 -7.76 -23.01 6.50
N GLY A 398 -6.56 -23.60 6.46
CA GLY A 398 -6.12 -24.44 5.34
C GLY A 398 -7.05 -25.62 5.08
N LYS A 399 -7.54 -26.26 6.15
CA LYS A 399 -8.48 -27.39 6.04
C LYS A 399 -9.81 -26.95 5.44
N VAL A 400 -10.41 -25.86 5.95
CA VAL A 400 -11.66 -25.31 5.42
C VAL A 400 -11.51 -24.89 3.96
N CYS A 401 -10.38 -24.28 3.61
CA CYS A 401 -10.07 -23.93 2.22
C CYS A 401 -10.03 -25.15 1.30
N GLN A 402 -9.46 -26.27 1.74
CA GLN A 402 -9.47 -27.52 0.95
C GLN A 402 -10.87 -28.11 0.81
N GLU A 403 -11.65 -28.13 1.90
CA GLU A 403 -13.00 -28.70 1.92
C GLU A 403 -13.97 -27.95 0.99
N HIS A 404 -13.79 -26.63 0.84
CA HIS A 404 -14.67 -25.77 0.05
C HIS A 404 -14.07 -25.29 -1.29
N ASP A 405 -12.90 -25.79 -1.68
CA ASP A 405 -12.14 -25.35 -2.87
C ASP A 405 -11.87 -23.83 -2.92
N ILE A 406 -11.59 -23.24 -1.76
CA ILE A 406 -11.20 -21.84 -1.62
C ILE A 406 -9.68 -21.74 -1.67
N LYS A 407 -9.14 -20.77 -2.40
CA LYS A 407 -7.68 -20.56 -2.48
C LYS A 407 -7.21 -19.46 -1.54
N LEU A 408 -6.10 -19.69 -0.85
CA LEU A 408 -5.40 -18.63 -0.15
C LEU A 408 -4.54 -17.82 -1.12
N LEU A 409 -4.66 -16.49 -1.03
CA LEU A 409 -3.76 -15.54 -1.67
C LEU A 409 -2.91 -14.90 -0.56
N THR A 410 -1.64 -15.27 -0.45
CA THR A 410 -0.89 -15.00 0.78
C THR A 410 -0.04 -13.73 0.66
N TYR A 411 -0.16 -12.80 1.61
CA TYR A 411 0.78 -11.68 1.75
C TYR A 411 1.72 -11.89 2.95
N GLY A 412 2.70 -11.00 3.10
CA GLY A 412 3.60 -11.02 4.25
C GLY A 412 4.59 -12.19 4.26
N THR A 413 4.58 -13.02 3.21
CA THR A 413 5.46 -14.17 2.99
C THR A 413 6.94 -13.85 3.21
N LEU A 414 7.39 -12.65 2.83
CA LEU A 414 8.77 -12.21 3.01
C LEU A 414 9.02 -11.38 4.29
N CYS A 415 8.04 -11.30 5.19
CA CYS A 415 8.12 -10.59 6.48
C CYS A 415 8.64 -9.15 6.34
N GLY A 416 8.04 -8.35 5.45
CA GLY A 416 8.50 -6.97 5.20
C GLY A 416 9.89 -6.88 4.57
N GLY A 417 10.38 -7.98 3.99
CA GLY A 417 11.72 -8.12 3.43
C GLY A 417 12.79 -8.51 4.45
N PHE A 418 12.42 -9.02 5.63
CA PHE A 418 13.35 -9.62 6.59
C PHE A 418 13.87 -10.98 6.13
N LEU A 419 13.07 -11.74 5.40
CA LEU A 419 13.48 -13.00 4.76
C LEU A 419 14.24 -12.70 3.46
N ALA A 420 15.36 -11.98 3.59
CA ALA A 420 16.25 -11.63 2.50
C ALA A 420 17.72 -11.67 2.96
N GLU A 421 18.65 -11.96 2.04
CA GLU A 421 20.08 -12.16 2.36
C GLU A 421 20.74 -10.97 3.07
N LYS A 422 20.26 -9.74 2.83
CA LYS A 422 20.80 -8.53 3.48
C LYS A 422 20.71 -8.55 5.02
N TRP A 423 19.83 -9.38 5.59
CA TRP A 423 19.63 -9.52 7.03
C TRP A 423 20.40 -10.70 7.64
N LEU A 424 20.97 -11.57 6.82
CA LEU A 424 21.74 -12.72 7.31
C LEU A 424 23.02 -12.24 8.01
N GLY A 425 23.25 -12.76 9.22
CA GLY A 425 24.41 -12.42 10.05
C GLY A 425 24.37 -10.99 10.62
N LYS A 426 23.23 -10.30 10.56
CA LYS A 426 23.07 -8.96 11.14
C LYS A 426 22.56 -9.04 12.57
N GLY A 427 23.02 -8.12 13.41
CA GLY A 427 22.42 -7.88 14.72
C GLY A 427 20.97 -7.39 14.59
N GLN A 428 20.25 -7.41 15.71
CA GLN A 428 18.88 -6.90 15.79
C GLN A 428 18.79 -5.46 15.23
N PRO A 429 17.83 -5.16 14.34
CA PRO A 429 17.64 -3.80 13.83
C PRO A 429 17.17 -2.85 14.94
N ASP A 430 17.64 -1.60 14.90
CA ASP A 430 16.97 -0.51 15.59
C ASP A 430 15.68 -0.15 14.83
N LEU A 431 14.53 -0.53 15.40
CA LEU A 431 13.21 -0.38 14.78
C LEU A 431 12.81 1.06 14.47
N TYR A 432 13.49 2.00 15.10
CA TYR A 432 13.18 3.40 15.00
C TYR A 432 14.18 4.18 14.14
N ASP A 433 15.21 3.49 13.64
CA ASP A 433 16.10 3.98 12.60
C ASP A 433 15.30 4.40 11.34
N GLU A 434 15.79 5.43 10.65
CA GLU A 434 15.12 6.00 9.48
C GLU A 434 15.10 5.03 8.27
N ALA A 435 16.03 4.07 8.22
CA ALA A 435 16.05 3.03 7.20
C ALA A 435 15.02 1.92 7.43
N ILE A 436 14.46 1.80 8.64
CA ILE A 436 13.41 0.83 8.96
C ILE A 436 12.05 1.35 8.50
N THR A 437 11.42 0.58 7.62
CA THR A 437 10.10 0.91 7.08
C THR A 437 8.99 0.63 8.10
N PRO A 438 7.80 1.25 7.96
CA PRO A 438 6.66 0.92 8.82
C PRO A 438 6.29 -0.57 8.83
N SER A 439 6.47 -1.27 7.70
CA SER A 439 6.12 -2.69 7.59
C SER A 439 7.16 -3.54 8.30
N GLN A 440 8.44 -3.20 8.20
CA GLN A 440 9.48 -3.87 8.96
C GLN A 440 9.23 -3.73 10.47
N ARG A 441 8.78 -2.58 10.97
CA ARG A 441 8.36 -2.47 12.38
C ARG A 441 7.25 -3.48 12.73
N LYS A 442 6.21 -3.58 11.90
CA LYS A 442 5.12 -4.56 12.08
C LYS A 442 5.64 -6.00 12.09
N TYR A 443 6.37 -6.42 11.06
CA TYR A 443 6.85 -7.80 10.94
C TYR A 443 7.94 -8.15 11.96
N TYR A 444 8.68 -7.17 12.47
CA TYR A 444 9.60 -7.43 13.57
C TYR A 444 8.88 -7.82 14.86
N ALA A 445 7.71 -7.24 15.14
CA ALA A 445 6.88 -7.68 16.27
C ALA A 445 6.45 -9.15 16.11
N MET A 446 6.16 -9.59 14.88
CA MET A 446 5.89 -11.01 14.58
C MET A 446 7.12 -11.88 14.85
N ILE A 447 8.30 -11.49 14.36
CA ILE A 447 9.56 -12.23 14.60
C ILE A 447 9.83 -12.39 16.10
N ARG A 448 9.62 -11.32 16.90
CA ARG A 448 9.77 -11.39 18.36
C ARG A 448 8.80 -12.38 18.99
N SER A 449 7.53 -12.35 18.56
CA SER A 449 6.49 -13.25 19.08
C SER A 449 6.75 -14.70 18.66
N TRP A 450 7.20 -14.92 17.43
CA TRP A 450 7.52 -16.23 16.88
C TRP A 450 8.71 -16.91 17.57
N GLY A 451 9.84 -16.22 17.77
CA GLY A 451 11.02 -16.87 18.35
C GLY A 451 12.20 -15.96 18.67
N GLY A 452 12.06 -14.66 18.43
CA GLY A 452 13.15 -13.70 18.61
C GLY A 452 14.14 -13.67 17.46
N TRP A 453 15.05 -12.69 17.50
CA TRP A 453 15.98 -12.43 16.41
C TRP A 453 17.04 -13.52 16.25
N ASP A 454 17.50 -14.13 17.34
CA ASP A 454 18.54 -15.17 17.27
C ASP A 454 18.03 -16.44 16.57
N LEU A 455 16.82 -16.91 16.91
CA LEU A 455 16.20 -18.02 16.20
C LEU A 455 15.89 -17.65 14.74
N PHE A 456 15.49 -16.39 14.49
CA PHE A 456 15.31 -15.89 13.13
C PHE A 456 16.60 -15.94 12.32
N GLN A 457 17.75 -15.63 12.91
CA GLN A 457 19.06 -15.76 12.24
C GLN A 457 19.40 -17.23 11.95
N ASP A 458 19.06 -18.16 12.83
CA ASP A 458 19.21 -19.60 12.56
C ASP A 458 18.33 -20.04 11.38
N LEU A 459 17.09 -19.56 11.32
CA LEU A 459 16.22 -19.79 10.15
C LEU A 459 16.86 -19.24 8.87
N LEU A 460 17.36 -18.01 8.87
CA LEU A 460 18.01 -17.43 7.68
C LEU A 460 19.22 -18.24 7.21
N LYS A 461 20.02 -18.82 8.13
CA LYS A 461 21.16 -19.70 7.78
C LYS A 461 20.68 -20.98 7.11
N VAL A 462 19.63 -21.62 7.64
CA VAL A 462 19.04 -22.83 7.05
C VAL A 462 18.48 -22.52 5.67
N LEU A 463 17.70 -21.46 5.52
CA LEU A 463 17.15 -21.03 4.23
C LEU A 463 18.28 -20.72 3.24
N LYS A 464 19.38 -20.10 3.67
CA LYS A 464 20.54 -19.85 2.79
C LYS A 464 21.21 -21.14 2.33
N SER A 465 21.36 -22.13 3.21
CA SER A 465 21.92 -23.43 2.85
C SER A 465 21.07 -24.14 1.78
N ILE A 466 19.75 -24.16 1.97
CA ILE A 466 18.78 -24.71 1.01
C ILE A 466 18.84 -23.93 -0.32
N ALA A 467 18.85 -22.60 -0.23
CA ALA A 467 18.91 -21.72 -1.40
C ALA A 467 20.13 -22.00 -2.28
N SER A 468 21.30 -22.26 -1.66
CA SER A 468 22.51 -22.67 -2.37
C SER A 468 22.38 -24.00 -3.10
N ARG A 469 21.64 -24.98 -2.56
CA ARG A 469 21.39 -26.28 -3.24
C ARG A 469 20.56 -26.12 -4.51
N HIS A 470 19.56 -25.23 -4.46
CA HIS A 470 18.61 -24.98 -5.55
C HIS A 470 19.02 -23.84 -6.49
N SER A 471 20.17 -23.19 -6.23
CA SER A 471 20.65 -22.02 -7.00
C SER A 471 19.65 -20.86 -7.07
N VAL A 472 19.00 -20.58 -5.95
CA VAL A 472 18.02 -19.49 -5.77
C VAL A 472 18.39 -18.62 -4.58
N SER A 473 17.61 -17.58 -4.29
CA SER A 473 17.78 -16.77 -3.06
C SER A 473 17.07 -17.43 -1.87
N LEU A 474 17.47 -17.08 -0.64
CA LEU A 474 16.74 -17.53 0.55
C LEU A 474 15.30 -17.01 0.59
N SER A 475 15.03 -15.86 -0.05
CA SER A 475 13.68 -15.32 -0.23
C SER A 475 12.84 -16.27 -1.08
N ASN A 476 13.42 -16.89 -2.10
CA ASN A 476 12.74 -17.87 -2.95
C ASN A 476 12.40 -19.15 -2.20
N VAL A 477 13.28 -19.60 -1.29
CA VAL A 477 13.00 -20.76 -0.43
C VAL A 477 11.81 -20.47 0.48
N ALA A 478 11.76 -19.30 1.10
CA ALA A 478 10.64 -18.88 1.94
C ALA A 478 9.32 -18.80 1.14
N THR A 479 9.35 -18.23 -0.07
CA THR A 479 8.18 -18.18 -0.96
C THR A 479 7.74 -19.57 -1.40
N ARG A 480 8.68 -20.44 -1.78
CA ARG A 480 8.41 -21.82 -2.22
C ARG A 480 7.76 -22.65 -1.12
N TRP A 481 8.21 -22.48 0.13
CA TRP A 481 7.61 -23.14 1.28
C TRP A 481 6.11 -22.82 1.41
N VAL A 482 5.71 -21.55 1.26
CA VAL A 482 4.29 -21.15 1.28
C VAL A 482 3.53 -21.68 0.05
N LEU A 483 4.14 -21.63 -1.13
CA LEU A 483 3.52 -22.16 -2.36
C LEU A 483 3.34 -23.69 -2.34
N ASP A 484 4.04 -24.43 -1.49
CA ASP A 484 3.90 -25.90 -1.44
C ASP A 484 2.63 -26.37 -0.73
N PHE A 485 1.91 -25.47 -0.05
CA PHE A 485 0.62 -25.82 0.54
C PHE A 485 -0.46 -25.92 -0.54
N PRO A 486 -1.24 -27.02 -0.57
CA PRO A 486 -2.21 -27.30 -1.65
C PRO A 486 -3.38 -26.32 -1.71
N TYR A 487 -3.70 -25.65 -0.60
CA TYR A 487 -4.72 -24.60 -0.52
C TYR A 487 -4.19 -23.20 -0.87
N VAL A 488 -2.88 -23.02 -1.08
CA VAL A 488 -2.31 -21.73 -1.50
C VAL A 488 -2.35 -21.62 -3.03
N GLY A 489 -3.19 -20.70 -3.51
CA GLY A 489 -3.27 -20.38 -4.94
C GLY A 489 -2.04 -19.60 -5.39
N ALA A 490 -1.78 -18.47 -4.73
CA ALA A 490 -0.66 -17.59 -5.07
C ALA A 490 -0.05 -16.88 -3.86
N VAL A 491 1.22 -16.52 -3.99
CA VAL A 491 1.92 -15.58 -3.10
C VAL A 491 1.88 -14.18 -3.73
N ILE A 492 1.46 -13.19 -2.94
CA ILE A 492 1.47 -11.78 -3.31
C ILE A 492 2.82 -11.18 -2.90
N VAL A 493 3.64 -10.84 -3.90
CA VAL A 493 4.94 -10.19 -3.68
C VAL A 493 4.80 -8.70 -3.91
N GLY A 494 5.03 -7.89 -2.87
CA GLY A 494 4.91 -6.44 -2.97
C GLY A 494 6.03 -5.82 -3.80
N THR A 495 5.69 -5.05 -4.84
CA THR A 495 6.65 -4.40 -5.74
C THR A 495 6.60 -2.88 -5.59
N ARG A 496 7.78 -2.26 -5.42
CA ARG A 496 7.92 -0.79 -5.49
C ARG A 496 8.00 -0.35 -6.95
N MET A 497 6.84 -0.25 -7.58
CA MET A 497 6.71 0.07 -9.01
C MET A 497 7.44 1.36 -9.39
N GLY A 498 8.19 1.33 -10.49
CA GLY A 498 9.06 2.37 -11.01
C GLY A 498 10.35 2.65 -10.19
N ILE A 499 10.56 1.96 -9.06
CA ILE A 499 11.67 2.22 -8.12
C ILE A 499 12.66 1.06 -8.08
N SER A 500 12.16 -0.17 -7.97
CA SER A 500 13.00 -1.37 -7.91
C SER A 500 12.41 -2.46 -8.79
N GLU A 501 13.26 -3.11 -9.56
CA GLU A 501 12.92 -4.28 -10.37
C GLU A 501 13.48 -5.56 -9.73
N ARG A 502 12.61 -6.54 -9.53
CA ARG A 502 12.88 -7.82 -8.86
C ARG A 502 12.10 -8.99 -9.48
N ALA A 503 11.47 -8.79 -10.65
CA ALA A 503 10.64 -9.81 -11.31
C ALA A 503 11.38 -11.15 -11.47
N ASP A 504 12.58 -11.14 -12.05
CA ASP A 504 13.37 -12.36 -12.27
C ASP A 504 13.71 -13.09 -10.96
N GLU A 505 14.11 -12.32 -9.93
CA GLU A 505 14.40 -12.86 -8.60
C GLU A 505 13.14 -13.48 -7.99
N ASN A 506 11.97 -12.85 -8.11
CA ASN A 506 10.72 -13.39 -7.60
C ASN A 506 10.30 -14.67 -8.36
N LEU A 507 10.39 -14.66 -9.69
CA LEU A 507 10.05 -15.79 -10.56
C LEU A 507 10.97 -17.00 -10.33
N ALA A 508 12.18 -16.81 -9.80
CA ALA A 508 13.06 -17.90 -9.39
C ALA A 508 12.50 -18.74 -8.22
N SER A 509 11.41 -18.33 -7.57
CA SER A 509 10.67 -19.19 -6.62
C SER A 509 9.85 -20.30 -7.28
N LEU A 510 9.74 -20.31 -8.62
CA LEU A 510 8.93 -21.26 -9.38
C LEU A 510 9.78 -22.31 -10.12
N GLY A 511 9.17 -23.44 -10.44
CA GLY A 511 9.68 -24.53 -11.28
C GLY A 511 10.77 -25.38 -10.63
N TRP A 512 10.75 -25.45 -9.31
CA TRP A 512 11.49 -26.40 -8.47
C TRP A 512 10.66 -26.68 -7.22
N SER A 513 11.07 -27.63 -6.38
CA SER A 513 10.34 -27.99 -5.16
C SER A 513 11.30 -28.28 -4.01
N LEU A 514 10.83 -28.06 -2.78
CA LEU A 514 11.58 -28.44 -1.59
C LEU A 514 11.57 -29.97 -1.44
N SER A 515 12.76 -30.55 -1.33
CA SER A 515 12.92 -31.97 -0.98
C SER A 515 12.45 -32.23 0.46
N GLN A 516 12.23 -33.49 0.83
CA GLN A 516 11.89 -33.83 2.20
C GLN A 516 12.97 -33.36 3.18
N GLU A 517 14.25 -33.50 2.81
CA GLU A 517 15.37 -33.01 3.62
C GLU A 517 15.33 -31.48 3.81
N ASP A 518 14.99 -30.71 2.76
CA ASP A 518 14.81 -29.26 2.89
C ASP A 518 13.69 -28.91 3.87
N ARG A 519 12.57 -29.64 3.81
CA ARG A 519 11.42 -29.46 4.70
C ARG A 519 11.79 -29.78 6.14
N ASP A 520 12.47 -30.89 6.37
CA ASP A 520 12.88 -31.34 7.70
C ASP A 520 13.83 -30.33 8.36
N LEU A 521 14.78 -29.75 7.60
CA LEU A 521 15.69 -28.71 8.10
C LEU A 521 14.95 -27.42 8.49
N ILE A 522 13.98 -26.99 7.69
CA ILE A 522 13.14 -25.84 8.02
C ILE A 522 12.36 -26.14 9.30
N GLU A 523 11.71 -27.31 9.33
CA GLU A 523 10.83 -27.77 10.40
C GLU A 523 11.56 -27.92 11.74
N GLU A 524 12.84 -28.33 11.74
CA GLU A 524 13.69 -28.34 12.94
C GLU A 524 13.80 -26.95 13.60
N VAL A 525 13.94 -25.89 12.79
CA VAL A 525 13.97 -24.51 13.31
C VAL A 525 12.57 -24.07 13.73
N LEU A 526 11.54 -24.38 12.93
CA LEU A 526 10.16 -24.01 13.24
C LEU A 526 9.68 -24.64 14.55
N ASN A 527 10.12 -25.86 14.89
CA ASN A 527 9.75 -26.54 16.15
C ASN A 527 10.44 -25.97 17.40
N ARG A 528 11.49 -25.16 17.23
CA ARG A 528 12.12 -24.39 18.32
C ARG A 528 11.43 -23.04 18.55
N SER A 529 10.49 -22.67 17.67
CA SER A 529 9.72 -21.42 17.76
C SER A 529 8.42 -21.62 18.57
N ARG A 530 7.74 -20.51 18.84
CA ARG A 530 6.40 -20.45 19.43
C ARG A 530 5.29 -20.42 18.37
N ARG A 531 5.54 -20.90 17.15
CA ARG A 531 4.56 -20.80 16.04
C ARG A 531 3.19 -21.40 16.38
N SER A 532 3.13 -22.46 17.17
CA SER A 532 1.87 -23.09 17.60
C SER A 532 1.10 -22.23 18.60
N GLU A 533 1.82 -21.47 19.43
CA GLU A 533 1.23 -20.54 20.41
C GLU A 533 0.77 -19.23 19.77
N MET A 534 1.24 -18.91 18.55
CA MET A 534 0.86 -17.67 17.87
C MET A 534 -0.62 -17.59 17.55
N PHE A 535 -1.26 -18.73 17.27
CA PHE A 535 -2.71 -18.80 17.05
C PHE A 535 -3.46 -18.42 18.34
N ASP A 536 -3.06 -18.96 19.48
CA ASP A 536 -3.69 -18.64 20.78
C ASP A 536 -3.42 -17.19 21.20
N ALA A 537 -2.23 -16.66 20.91
CA ALA A 537 -1.81 -15.33 21.32
C ALA A 537 -2.36 -14.20 20.45
N MET A 538 -2.54 -14.45 19.14
CA MET A 538 -2.93 -13.42 18.15
C MET A 538 -4.29 -13.68 17.50
N GLY A 539 -4.94 -14.79 17.86
CA GLY A 539 -6.11 -15.28 17.14
C GLY A 539 -5.76 -15.81 15.76
N ASP A 540 -6.80 -16.23 15.05
CA ASP A 540 -6.73 -16.73 13.68
C ASP A 540 -6.36 -15.62 12.66
N CYS A 541 -6.37 -15.98 11.38
CA CYS A 541 -6.05 -15.14 10.23
C CYS A 541 -6.73 -13.77 10.29
N GLY A 542 -5.96 -12.71 10.01
CA GLY A 542 -6.44 -11.34 10.04
C GLY A 542 -6.43 -10.67 11.41
N GLY A 543 -6.22 -11.42 12.50
CA GLY A 543 -6.08 -10.87 13.86
C GLY A 543 -4.94 -9.85 14.00
N GLU A 544 -3.97 -9.81 13.10
CA GLU A 544 -2.89 -8.82 13.08
C GLU A 544 -3.27 -7.46 12.45
N TYR A 545 -4.52 -7.30 12.02
CA TYR A 545 -5.12 -6.05 11.54
C TYR A 545 -6.33 -5.61 12.38
N ARG A 546 -6.74 -6.43 13.34
CA ARG A 546 -7.76 -6.13 14.35
C ARG A 546 -7.06 -5.88 15.67
#